data_AF-A0A3G7VX65-F1
#
_entry.id   AF-A0A3G7VX65-F1
#
_cell.length_a   1.000
_cell.length_b   1.000
_cell.length_c   1.000
_cell.angle_alpha   90.00
_cell.angle_beta   90.00
_cell.angle_gamma   90.00
#
_symmetry.space_group_name_H-M   'P 1'
#
loop_
_entity.id
_entity.type
_entity.pdbx_description
1 polymer ?
#
loop_
_entity_poly.entity_id
_entity_poly.type
_entity_poly.pdbx_seq_one_letter_code
_entity_poly.pdbx_strand_id
1 'polypeptide(L)' 'MSELTFEQKQDHYHKIRRSNYLASLRLEGFDTQPADVDKPLPTREAVLAKYRNTSR' A
#
# COMPACT_ATOMS: atom_id res chain seq x y z
N MET A 1 18.39 26.34 8.25
CA MET A 1 17.61 25.16 7.83
C MET A 1 16.72 25.60 6.69
N SER A 2 16.96 25.15 5.47
CA SER A 2 16.07 25.42 4.34
C SER A 2 14.75 24.69 4.58
N GLU A 3 13.62 25.38 4.44
CA GLU A 3 12.31 24.73 4.52
C GLU A 3 12.11 23.81 3.31
N LEU A 4 11.67 22.58 3.58
CA LEU A 4 11.31 21.62 2.54
C LEU A 4 10.04 22.10 1.81
N THR A 5 10.09 22.07 0.48
CA THR A 5 8.94 22.39 -0.36
C THR A 5 7.84 21.33 -0.20
N PHE A 6 6.63 21.70 -0.63
CA PHE A 6 5.50 20.76 -0.66
C PHE A 6 5.80 19.55 -1.57
N GLU A 7 6.34 19.78 -2.75
CA GLU A 7 6.71 18.73 -3.72
C GLU A 7 7.70 17.74 -3.12
N GLN A 8 8.73 18.23 -2.41
CA GLN A 8 9.71 17.36 -1.76
C GLN A 8 9.07 16.45 -0.68
N LYS A 9 8.08 16.97 0.06
CA LYS A 9 7.33 16.16 1.04
C LYS A 9 6.44 15.14 0.33
N GLN A 10 5.81 15.53 -0.77
CA GLN A 10 4.96 14.67 -1.57
C GLN A 10 5.75 13.51 -2.20
N ASP A 11 6.90 13.79 -2.79
CA ASP A 11 7.79 12.79 -3.38
C ASP A 11 8.28 11.79 -2.33
N HIS A 12 8.67 12.30 -1.15
CA HIS A 12 9.06 11.45 -0.03
C HIS A 12 7.91 10.54 0.40
N TYR A 13 6.69 11.09 0.54
CA TYR A 13 5.52 10.30 0.87
C TYR A 13 5.23 9.22 -0.18
N HIS A 14 5.29 9.55 -1.47
CA HIS A 14 5.07 8.58 -2.54
C HIS A 14 6.07 7.41 -2.51
N LYS A 15 7.32 7.68 -2.11
CA LYS A 15 8.36 6.67 -1.93
C LYS A 15 8.07 5.71 -0.79
N ILE A 16 7.57 6.20 0.35
CA ILE A 16 7.44 5.40 1.59
C ILE A 16 6.03 4.89 1.87
N ARG A 17 4.98 5.44 1.23
CA ARG A 17 3.58 5.15 1.57
C ARG A 17 3.26 3.66 1.57
N ARG A 18 3.84 2.92 0.62
CA ARG A 18 3.51 1.51 0.39
C ARG A 18 4.19 0.60 1.42
N SER A 19 5.47 0.85 1.71
CA SER A 19 6.19 0.13 2.78
C SER A 19 5.55 0.40 4.14
N ASN A 20 5.15 1.65 4.41
CA ASN A 20 4.51 2.01 5.67
C ASN A 20 3.14 1.33 5.82
N TYR A 21 2.34 1.29 4.76
CA TYR A 21 1.05 0.58 4.79
C TYR A 21 1.21 -0.91 5.08
N LEU A 22 2.17 -1.59 4.42
CA LEU A 22 2.46 -3.00 4.69
C LEU A 22 2.96 -3.22 6.12
N ALA A 23 3.81 -2.33 6.64
CA ALA A 23 4.24 -2.39 8.03
C ALA A 23 3.07 -2.25 9.00
N SER A 24 2.12 -1.33 8.75
CA SER A 24 0.90 -1.21 9.55
C SER A 24 0.05 -2.48 9.52
N LEU A 25 -0.17 -3.08 8.34
CA LEU A 25 -0.91 -4.33 8.22
C LEU A 25 -0.23 -5.48 8.99
N ARG A 26 1.10 -5.56 8.94
CA ARG A 26 1.86 -6.53 9.73
C ARG A 26 1.64 -6.34 11.24
N LEU A 27 1.64 -5.09 11.72
CA LEU A 27 1.36 -4.77 13.13
C LEU A 27 -0.06 -5.17 13.54
N GLU A 28 -1.02 -5.10 12.62
CA GLU A 28 -2.41 -5.56 12.80
C GLU A 28 -2.57 -7.08 12.69
N GLY A 29 -1.49 -7.84 12.42
CA GLY A 29 -1.50 -9.30 12.35
C GLY A 29 -1.78 -9.89 10.97
N PHE A 30 -1.83 -9.08 9.92
CA PHE A 30 -1.94 -9.58 8.54
C PHE A 30 -0.60 -10.14 8.07
N ASP A 31 -0.65 -11.27 7.34
CA ASP A 31 0.54 -11.85 6.70
C ASP A 31 0.97 -11.00 5.50
N THR A 32 1.82 -10.03 5.77
CA THR A 32 2.46 -9.15 4.79
C THR A 32 3.97 -9.25 4.95
N GLN A 33 4.69 -9.12 3.84
CA GLN A 33 6.14 -9.18 3.75
C GLN A 33 6.71 -7.88 3.16
N PRO A 34 7.94 -7.47 3.51
CA PRO A 34 8.55 -6.26 2.93
C PRO A 34 8.65 -6.35 1.39
N ALA A 35 8.87 -7.55 0.86
CA ALA A 35 8.89 -7.82 -0.58
C ALA A 35 7.53 -7.59 -1.28
N ASP A 36 6.44 -7.45 -0.53
CA ASP A 36 5.11 -7.15 -1.11
C ASP A 36 4.99 -5.71 -1.61
N VAL A 37 5.98 -4.87 -1.30
CA VAL A 37 6.03 -3.48 -1.80
C VAL A 37 6.07 -3.46 -3.34
N ASP A 38 6.69 -4.45 -3.97
CA ASP A 38 6.82 -4.53 -5.42
C ASP A 38 5.65 -5.29 -6.08
N LYS A 39 4.83 -5.99 -5.29
CA LYS A 39 3.66 -6.70 -5.82
C LYS A 39 2.63 -5.66 -6.29
N PRO A 40 2.09 -5.73 -7.52
CA PRO A 40 1.04 -4.80 -7.94
C PRO A 40 -0.21 -4.98 -7.07
N LEU A 41 -0.88 -3.87 -6.72
CA LEU A 41 -2.20 -3.97 -6.09
C LEU A 41 -3.22 -4.46 -7.12
N PRO A 42 -4.16 -5.33 -6.73
CA PRO A 42 -5.28 -5.65 -7.58
C PRO A 42 -6.10 -4.39 -7.88
N THR A 43 -6.65 -4.30 -9.08
CA THR A 43 -7.62 -3.27 -9.40
C THR A 43 -8.88 -3.46 -8.56
N ARG A 44 -9.66 -2.39 -8.40
CA ARG A 44 -10.95 -2.46 -7.70
C ARG A 44 -11.86 -3.52 -8.31
N GLU A 45 -11.89 -3.62 -9.63
CA GLU A 45 -12.67 -4.58 -10.40
C GLU A 45 -12.23 -6.02 -10.09
N ALA A 46 -10.92 -6.28 -10.03
CA ALA A 46 -10.38 -7.59 -9.68
C ALA A 46 -10.76 -8.01 -8.25
N VAL A 47 -10.72 -7.06 -7.31
CA VAL A 47 -11.17 -7.29 -5.92
C VAL A 47 -12.66 -7.63 -5.90
N LEU A 48 -13.50 -6.82 -6.54
CA LEU A 48 -14.95 -7.05 -6.57
C LEU A 48 -15.32 -8.38 -7.22
N ALA A 49 -14.66 -8.77 -8.32
CA ALA A 49 -14.89 -10.05 -8.98
C ALA A 49 -14.58 -11.24 -8.07
N LYS A 50 -13.46 -11.18 -7.33
CA LYS A 50 -13.08 -12.22 -6.35
C LYS A 50 -14.21 -12.44 -5.34
N TYR A 51 -14.70 -11.39 -4.69
CA TYR A 51 -15.71 -11.52 -3.63
C TYR A 51 -17.11 -11.88 -4.15
N ARG A 52 -17.50 -11.40 -5.35
CA ARG A 52 -18.77 -11.78 -5.98
C ARG A 52 -18.85 -13.29 -6.28
N ASN A 53 -17.74 -13.89 -6.67
CA ASN A 53 -17.66 -15.33 -6.97
C ASN A 53 -17.57 -16.20 -5.71
N THR A 54 -17.34 -15.62 -4.53
CA THR A 54 -17.22 -16.37 -3.26
C THR A 54 -18.56 -16.45 -2.50
N SER A 55 -19.62 -15.80 -3.00
CA SER A 55 -20.96 -15.72 -2.37
C SER A 55 -21.94 -16.81 -2.83
N ARG A 56 -21.47 -17.97 -3.30
CA ARG A 56 -22.32 -19.13 -3.63
C ARG A 56 -22.08 -20.29 -2.68
#